data_AF-A0A517T8F4-F1
#
_entry.id   AF-A0A517T8F4-F1
#
_cell.length_a   1.000
_cell.length_b   1.000
_cell.length_c   1.000
_cell.angle_alpha   90.00
_cell.angle_beta   90.00
_cell.angle_gamma   90.00
#
_symmetry.space_group_name_H-M   'P 1'
#
loop_
_entity.id
_entity.type
_entity.pdbx_description
1 polymer ?
#
loop_
_entity_poly.entity_id
_entity_poly.type
_entity_poly.pdbx_seq_one_letter_code
_entity_poly.pdbx_strand_id
1 'polypeptide(L)' 'MWEFIQNTWVSFIGLMVFYWEFAIDCWNSMGPLEYAIVLGLIALGGFLLMQKGPKRI' A
#
# COMPACT_ATOMS: atom_id res chain seq x y z
N MET A 1 13.04 6.00 24.74
CA MET A 1 13.43 6.23 23.34
C MET A 1 13.63 4.91 22.58
N TRP A 2 14.37 3.95 23.15
CA TRP A 2 14.61 2.63 22.53
C TRP A 2 13.33 1.78 22.33
N GLU A 3 12.44 1.74 23.32
CA GLU A 3 11.16 1.02 23.23
C GLU A 3 10.21 1.59 22.17
N PHE A 4 10.24 2.92 21.95
CA PHE A 4 9.46 3.57 20.90
C PHE A 4 9.93 3.14 19.50
N ILE A 5 11.25 3.04 19.32
CA ILE A 5 11.86 2.59 18.06
C ILE A 5 11.51 1.13 17.80
N GLN A 6 11.57 0.26 18.82
CA GLN A 6 11.19 -1.15 18.68
C GLN A 6 9.70 -1.34 18.38
N ASN A 7 8.82 -0.62 19.07
CA ASN A 7 7.37 -0.69 18.78
C ASN A 7 7.01 -0.18 17.39
N THR A 8 7.69 0.88 16.93
CA THR A 8 7.51 1.39 15.55
C THR A 8 8.00 0.37 14.52
N TRP A 9 9.15 -0.27 14.78
CA TRP A 9 9.70 -1.31 13.92
C TRP A 9 8.81 -2.55 13.83
N VAL A 10 8.31 -3.04 14.97
CA VAL A 10 7.41 -4.20 15.01
C VAL A 10 6.09 -3.88 14.30
N SER A 11 5.56 -2.66 14.48
CA SER A 11 4.35 -2.21 13.77
C SER A 11 4.58 -2.12 12.27
N PHE A 12 5.75 -1.65 11.84
CA PHE A 12 6.12 -1.56 10.44
C PHE A 12 6.29 -2.94 9.79
N ILE A 13 6.95 -3.88 10.49
CA ILE A 13 7.07 -5.27 10.05
C ILE A 13 5.69 -5.92 9.96
N GLY A 14 4.82 -5.71 10.94
CA GLY A 14 3.44 -6.22 10.92
C GLY A 14 2.63 -5.69 9.73
N LEU A 15 2.78 -4.40 9.40
CA LEU A 15 2.16 -3.80 8.22
C LEU A 15 2.70 -4.38 6.90
N MET A 16 4.01 -4.61 6.79
CA MET A 16 4.59 -5.25 5.61
C MET A 16 4.07 -6.68 5.42
N VAL A 17 4.04 -7.47 6.49
CA VAL A 17 3.55 -8.86 6.45
C VAL A 17 2.06 -8.86 6.08
N PHE A 18 1.26 -7.97 6.66
CA PHE A 18 -0.15 -7.83 6.29
C PHE A 18 -0.34 -7.48 4.82
N TYR A 19 0.43 -6.51 4.30
CA TYR A 19 0.34 -6.12 2.89
C TYR A 19 0.74 -7.26 1.94
N TRP A 20 1.73 -8.06 2.34
CA TRP A 20 2.18 -9.22 1.60
C TRP A 20 1.10 -10.30 1.51
N GLU A 21 0.54 -10.71 2.65
CA GLU A 21 -0.56 -11.69 2.70
C GLU A 21 -1.78 -11.17 1.92
N PHE A 22 -2.12 -9.90 2.08
CA PHE A 22 -3.21 -9.28 1.33
C PHE A 22 -2.98 -9.29 -0.19
N ALA A 23 -1.75 -9.02 -0.64
CA ALA A 23 -1.43 -9.07 -2.06
C ALA A 23 -1.51 -10.50 -2.63
N ILE A 24 -1.09 -11.51 -1.85
CA ILE A 24 -1.20 -12.91 -2.22
C ILE A 24 -2.66 -13.36 -2.27
N ASP A 25 -3.47 -13.00 -1.26
CA ASP A 25 -4.91 -13.32 -1.25
C ASP A 25 -5.65 -12.65 -2.41
N CYS A 26 -5.32 -11.39 -2.72
CA CYS A 26 -5.84 -10.71 -3.91
C CYS A 26 -5.43 -11.43 -5.20
N TRP A 27 -4.18 -11.88 -5.32
CA TRP A 27 -3.71 -12.63 -6.49
C TRP A 27 -4.39 -14.00 -6.63
N ASN A 28 -4.65 -14.69 -5.52
CA ASN A 28 -5.32 -15.99 -5.52
C ASN A 28 -6.84 -15.86 -5.76
N SER A 29 -7.44 -14.75 -5.34
CA SER A 29 -8.89 -14.51 -5.45
C SER A 29 -9.30 -13.81 -6.73
N MET A 30 -8.38 -13.08 -7.38
CA MET A 30 -8.64 -12.31 -8.60
C MET A 30 -7.91 -12.91 -9.80
N GLY A 31 -8.55 -12.86 -10.97
CA GLY A 31 -7.89 -13.18 -12.23
C GLY A 31 -6.75 -12.19 -12.53
N PRO A 32 -5.74 -12.59 -13.33
CA PRO A 32 -4.58 -11.72 -13.63
C PRO A 32 -4.98 -10.37 -14.24
N LEU A 33 -6.12 -10.31 -14.93
CA LEU A 33 -6.66 -9.10 -15.53
C LEU A 33 -7.31 -8.17 -14.49
N GLU A 34 -8.04 -8.72 -13.52
CA GLU A 34 -8.65 -7.97 -12.42
C GLU A 34 -7.58 -7.36 -11.51
N TYR A 35 -6.53 -8.13 -11.20
CA TYR A 35 -5.38 -7.65 -10.44
C TYR A 35 -4.65 -6.49 -11.15
N ALA A 36 -4.46 -6.59 -12.48
CA ALA A 36 -3.85 -5.52 -13.27
C ALA A 36 -4.70 -4.23 -13.28
N ILE A 37 -6.03 -4.35 -13.31
CA ILE A 37 -6.94 -3.20 -13.23
C ILE A 37 -6.83 -2.52 -11.86
N VAL A 38 -6.81 -3.29 -10.77
CA VAL A 38 -6.68 -2.76 -9.41
C VAL A 38 -5.36 -2.02 -9.23
N LEU A 39 -4.24 -2.60 -9.69
CA LEU A 39 -2.94 -1.94 -9.70
C LEU A 39 -2.95 -0.64 -10.52
N GLY A 40 -3.57 -0.67 -11.70
CA GLY A 40 -3.74 0.50 -12.55
C GLY A 40 -4.55 1.62 -11.87
N LEU A 41 -5.62 1.27 -11.16
CA LEU A 41 -6.44 2.21 -10.39
C LEU A 41 -5.70 2.80 -9.19
N ILE A 42 -4.91 2.00 -8.48
CA ILE A 42 -4.07 2.48 -7.37
C ILE A 42 -3.00 3.44 -7.91
N ALA A 43 -2.35 3.10 -9.03
CA ALA A 43 -1.35 3.94 -9.66
C ALA A 43 -1.95 5.27 -10.18
N LEU A 44 -3.09 5.22 -10.86
CA LEU A 44 -3.82 6.40 -11.32
C LEU A 44 -4.34 7.25 -10.16
N GLY A 45 -4.92 6.62 -9.14
CA GLY A 45 -5.40 7.29 -7.93
C GLY A 45 -4.25 7.98 -7.20
N GLY A 46 -3.13 7.29 -6.99
CA GLY A 46 -1.91 7.86 -6.42
C GLY A 46 -1.38 9.04 -7.25
N PHE A 47 -1.33 8.90 -8.57
CA PHE A 47 -0.90 9.98 -9.47
C PHE A 47 -1.82 11.21 -9.39
N LEU A 48 -3.14 11.02 -9.41
CA LEU A 48 -4.11 12.11 -9.28
C LEU A 48 -4.06 12.78 -7.91
N LEU A 49 -3.84 12.01 -6.84
CA LEU A 49 -3.65 12.53 -5.48
C LEU A 49 -2.34 13.31 -5.36
N MET A 50 -1.26 12.84 -6.02
CA MET A 50 0.00 13.59 -6.11
C MET A 50 -0.14 14.87 -6.93
N GLN A 51 -0.93 14.87 -8.01
CA GLN A 51 -1.26 16.09 -8.76
C GLN A 51 -2.09 17.09 -7.94
N LYS A 52 -2.91 16.59 -7.00
CA LYS A 52 -3.61 17.40 -5.99
C LYS A 52 -2.76 17.69 -4.76
N GLY A 53 -1.43 17.52 -4.82
CA GLY A 53 -0.51 18.02 -3.81
C GLY A 53 -0.78 19.51 -3.54
N PRO A 54 -0.60 19.98 -2.29
CA PRO A 54 -1.00 21.32 -1.88
C PRO A 54 -0.36 22.33 -2.82
N LYS A 55 -1.18 23.10 -3.54
CA LYS A 55 -0.71 24.33 -4.17
C LYS A 55 -0.03 25.13 -3.06
N ARG A 56 1.30 25.19 -3.10
CA ARG A 56 2.06 26.14 -2.28
C ARG A 56 1.60 27.53 -2.74
N ILE A 57 0.71 28.12 -1.96
CA ILE A 57 0.37 29.55 -2.00
C ILE A 57 1.28 30.22 -0.98
#